data_AF-A0A3D5HC12-F1
#
_entry.id   AF-A0A3D5HC12-F1
#
_cell.length_a   1.000
_cell.length_b   1.000
_cell.length_c   1.000
_cell.angle_alpha   90.00
_cell.angle_beta   90.00
_cell.angle_gamma   90.00
#
_symmetry.space_group_name_H-M   'P 1'
#
loop_
_entity.id
_entity.type
_entity.pdbx_description
1 polymer ?
#
loop_
_entity_poly.entity_id
_entity_poly.type
_entity_poly.pdbx_seq_one_letter_code
_entity_poly.pdbx_strand_id
1 'polypeptide(L)'
;MVSNPVQRAPGADSIWQVFCGIRTCILGWGGSGYTVDCTARNGMGFWLKRPDSIVCCIEGEIITQDSIPVLGGWNLIGTISQPVPASSVYSIPPNIVASRFFKFSSGYVHADTLCPGAGYWVKTTQAGLIVLSSVF
;
A
#
# COMPACT_ATOMS: atom_id res chain seq x y z
N MET A 1 0.54 -5.47 7.70
CA MET A 1 0.98 -4.95 6.38
C MET A 1 0.99 -3.46 6.46
N VAL A 2 2.00 -2.82 5.90
CA VAL A 2 2.17 -1.36 5.94
C VAL A 2 2.34 -0.82 4.53
N SER A 3 1.97 0.42 4.30
CA SER A 3 2.22 1.16 3.06
C SER A 3 2.83 2.51 3.39
N ASN A 4 3.44 3.17 2.40
CA ASN A 4 3.87 4.55 2.55
C ASN A 4 2.78 5.49 1.98
N PRO A 5 2.00 6.17 2.83
CA PRO A 5 0.91 7.01 2.38
C PRO A 5 1.32 8.44 2.00
N VAL A 6 2.56 8.85 2.27
CA VAL A 6 3.05 10.22 2.03
C VAL A 6 4.17 10.25 1.00
N GLN A 7 4.28 11.34 0.25
CA GLN A 7 5.38 11.56 -0.67
C GLN A 7 6.48 12.38 0.03
N ARG A 8 7.75 12.02 -0.13
CA ARG A 8 8.88 12.85 0.31
C ARG A 8 9.76 13.23 -0.87
N ALA A 9 10.67 14.18 -0.65
CA ALA A 9 11.65 14.61 -1.65
C ALA A 9 12.47 13.40 -2.17
N PRO A 10 12.92 13.42 -3.44
CA PRO A 10 13.70 12.32 -4.01
C PRO A 10 14.90 11.95 -3.13
N GLY A 11 14.97 10.69 -2.69
CA GLY A 11 16.04 10.19 -1.81
C GLY A 11 15.70 10.17 -0.31
N ALA A 12 14.52 10.64 0.10
CA ALA A 12 14.05 10.62 1.50
C ALA A 12 13.08 9.46 1.81
N ASP A 13 12.86 8.53 0.88
CA ASP A 13 12.00 7.33 1.04
C ASP A 13 12.71 6.15 1.74
N SER A 14 13.82 6.46 2.40
CA SER A 14 14.58 5.51 3.20
C SER A 14 13.70 5.00 4.34
N ILE A 15 13.62 3.68 4.53
CA ILE A 15 12.83 3.04 5.61
C ILE A 15 13.13 3.66 6.98
N TRP A 16 14.38 4.05 7.19
CA TRP A 16 14.91 4.73 8.37
C TRP A 16 14.23 6.06 8.71
N GLN A 17 13.70 6.74 7.70
CA GLN A 17 13.09 8.06 7.78
C GLN A 17 11.55 8.00 7.70
N VAL A 18 11.01 6.99 7.01
CA VAL A 18 9.55 6.76 6.90
C VAL A 18 9.01 6.02 8.13
N PHE A 19 9.82 5.14 8.75
CA PHE A 19 9.42 4.34 9.89
C PHE A 19 10.52 4.36 10.97
N CYS A 20 10.36 5.22 11.98
CA CYS A 20 11.33 5.33 13.08
C CYS A 20 11.55 3.96 13.77
N GLY A 21 12.82 3.60 13.96
CA GLY A 21 13.24 2.40 14.69
C GLY A 21 13.33 1.11 13.87
N ILE A 22 12.94 1.10 12.58
CA ILE A 22 13.19 -0.08 11.74
C ILE A 22 14.68 -0.14 11.38
N ARG A 23 15.37 -1.23 11.75
CA ARG A 23 16.76 -1.50 11.34
C ARG A 23 16.96 -2.47 10.17
N THR A 24 15.88 -2.86 9.52
CA THR A 24 15.85 -3.93 8.53
C THR A 24 15.06 -3.51 7.29
N CYS A 25 15.45 -4.02 6.13
CA CYS A 25 14.72 -3.82 4.89
C CYS A 25 13.37 -4.57 4.91
N ILE A 26 12.38 -4.08 4.17
CA ILE A 26 11.02 -4.65 4.08
C ILE A 26 10.92 -5.63 2.92
N LEU A 27 9.95 -6.54 3.00
CA LEU A 27 9.67 -7.46 1.89
C LEU A 27 8.55 -6.87 1.02
N GLY A 28 8.89 -6.53 -0.22
CA GLY A 28 7.95 -6.20 -1.28
C GLY A 28 7.61 -7.44 -2.12
N TRP A 29 6.42 -7.50 -2.72
CA TRP A 29 6.04 -8.59 -3.61
C TRP A 29 6.38 -8.23 -5.06
N GLY A 30 7.28 -8.99 -5.68
CA GLY A 30 7.78 -8.77 -7.05
C GLY A 30 7.12 -9.64 -8.13
N GLY A 31 5.91 -10.14 -7.88
CA GLY A 31 5.17 -10.96 -8.86
C GLY A 31 5.51 -12.45 -8.89
N SER A 32 6.73 -12.85 -8.53
CA SER A 32 7.15 -14.26 -8.41
C SER A 32 7.65 -14.65 -7.01
N GLY A 33 7.72 -13.70 -6.08
CA GLY A 33 8.20 -13.90 -4.72
C GLY A 33 8.39 -12.60 -3.95
N TYR A 34 8.90 -12.71 -2.73
CA TYR A 34 9.25 -11.57 -1.90
C TYR A 34 10.67 -11.08 -2.20
N THR A 35 10.82 -9.80 -2.51
CA THR A 35 12.12 -9.14 -2.67
C THR A 35 12.37 -8.22 -1.49
N VAL A 36 13.59 -8.25 -0.95
CA VAL A 36 14.03 -7.33 0.09
C VAL A 36 14.22 -5.95 -0.54
N ASP A 37 13.44 -4.96 -0.12
CA ASP A 37 13.55 -3.57 -0.53
C ASP A 37 13.86 -2.70 0.69
N CYS A 38 14.80 -1.77 0.55
CA CYS A 38 15.20 -0.85 1.60
C CYS A 38 14.56 0.55 1.44
N THR A 39 13.67 0.70 0.45
CA THR A 39 12.91 1.91 0.13
C THR A 39 11.40 1.65 0.24
N ALA A 40 10.68 2.54 0.91
CA ALA A 40 9.22 2.44 1.06
C ALA A 40 8.53 3.23 -0.06
N ARG A 41 8.56 2.70 -1.29
CA ARG A 41 7.97 3.37 -2.47
C ARG A 41 6.45 3.53 -2.29
N ASN A 42 5.93 4.69 -2.71
CA ASN A 42 4.49 4.92 -2.77
C ASN A 42 3.80 3.91 -3.72
N GLY A 43 2.51 3.66 -3.47
CA GLY A 43 1.69 2.71 -4.23
C GLY A 43 1.88 1.23 -3.85
N MET A 44 2.99 0.84 -3.20
CA MET A 44 3.24 -0.55 -2.81
C MET A 44 2.84 -0.85 -1.36
N GLY A 45 2.30 -2.06 -1.13
CA GLY A 45 2.12 -2.59 0.23
C GLY A 45 3.26 -3.54 0.61
N PHE A 46 3.64 -3.54 1.89
CA PHE A 46 4.80 -4.25 2.39
C PHE A 46 4.45 -5.14 3.59
N TRP A 47 5.17 -6.25 3.69
CA TRP A 47 5.18 -7.07 4.90
C TRP A 47 6.31 -6.64 5.82
N LEU A 48 5.96 -6.41 7.08
CA LEU A 48 6.89 -6.08 8.13
C LEU A 48 6.59 -6.95 9.35
N LYS A 49 7.58 -7.74 9.77
CA LYS A 49 7.53 -8.50 11.02
C LYS A 49 8.13 -7.63 12.12
N ARG A 50 7.30 -7.07 13.01
CA ARG A 50 7.75 -6.30 14.19
C ARG A 50 7.42 -7.05 15.48
N PRO A 51 8.28 -6.98 16.51
CA PRO A 51 7.95 -7.45 17.85
C PRO A 51 7.19 -6.40 18.69
N ASP A 52 7.26 -5.09 18.39
CA ASP A 52 6.77 -4.05 19.34
C ASP A 52 5.94 -2.92 18.69
N SER A 53 5.00 -2.38 19.47
CA SER A 53 4.04 -1.32 19.16
C SER A 53 4.63 0.10 19.27
N ILE A 54 5.66 0.41 18.48
CA ILE A 54 6.12 1.80 18.32
C ILE A 54 5.23 2.53 17.31
N VAL A 55 4.58 3.58 17.77
CA VAL A 55 3.86 4.58 16.97
C VAL A 55 4.90 5.61 16.50
N CYS A 56 5.18 5.66 15.21
CA CYS A 56 5.98 6.72 14.59
C CYS A 56 5.05 7.57 13.73
N CYS A 57 5.21 8.90 13.80
CA CYS A 57 4.59 9.82 12.87
C CYS A 57 5.22 9.59 11.48
N ILE A 58 4.41 9.23 10.50
CA ILE A 58 4.83 9.27 9.10
C ILE A 58 4.66 10.73 8.67
N GLU A 59 5.76 11.45 8.52
CA GLU A 59 5.77 12.85 8.09
C GLU A 59 6.06 12.92 6.59
N GLY A 60 5.43 13.79 5.83
CA GLY A 60 5.67 13.97 4.38
C GLY A 60 4.56 14.79 3.73
N GLU A 61 4.67 15.02 2.42
CA GLU A 61 3.62 15.67 1.63
C GLU A 61 2.44 14.72 1.42
N ILE A 62 1.23 15.29 1.45
CA ILE A 62 0.01 14.50 1.30
C ILE A 62 -0.15 14.00 -0.14
N ILE A 63 -0.38 12.70 -0.29
CA ILE A 63 -0.81 12.10 -1.55
C ILE A 63 -2.32 12.08 -1.55
N THR A 64 -2.94 12.81 -2.48
CA THR A 64 -4.40 12.86 -2.65
C THR A 64 -4.90 11.97 -3.77
N GLN A 65 -4.01 11.54 -4.67
CA GLN A 65 -4.33 10.63 -5.76
C GLN A 65 -3.08 9.81 -6.14
N ASP A 66 -3.27 8.52 -6.44
CA ASP A 66 -2.19 7.64 -6.93
C ASP A 66 -2.75 6.57 -7.88
N SER A 67 -1.92 6.14 -8.83
CA SER A 67 -2.22 5.07 -9.78
C SER A 67 -1.25 3.90 -9.58
N ILE A 68 -1.76 2.81 -9.03
CA ILE A 68 -0.97 1.66 -8.57
C ILE A 68 -0.99 0.56 -9.64
N PRO A 69 0.16 0.18 -10.21
CA PRO A 69 0.22 -0.93 -11.16
C PRO A 69 -0.03 -2.27 -10.47
N VAL A 70 -0.82 -3.11 -11.12
CA VAL A 70 -1.21 -4.44 -10.66
C VAL A 70 -1.05 -5.47 -11.76
N LEU A 71 -0.83 -6.73 -11.39
CA LEU A 71 -0.80 -7.89 -12.29
C LEU A 71 -2.06 -8.74 -12.11
N GLY A 72 -2.37 -9.63 -13.05
CA GLY A 72 -3.46 -10.60 -12.83
C GLY A 72 -3.18 -11.51 -11.63
N GLY A 73 -4.20 -11.78 -10.82
CA GLY A 73 -4.08 -12.54 -9.58
C GLY A 73 -4.07 -11.64 -8.35
N TRP A 74 -3.40 -12.08 -7.28
CA TRP A 74 -3.37 -11.36 -6.01
C TRP A 74 -2.27 -10.29 -6.00
N ASN A 75 -2.64 -9.07 -5.60
CA ASN A 75 -1.74 -7.93 -5.48
C ASN A 75 -1.84 -7.34 -4.07
N LEU A 76 -0.70 -6.94 -3.51
CA LEU A 76 -0.63 -6.21 -2.25
C LEU A 76 -0.39 -4.73 -2.56
N ILE A 77 -1.42 -3.91 -2.42
CA ILE A 77 -1.40 -2.49 -2.75
C ILE A 77 -1.26 -1.62 -1.49
N GLY A 78 -0.67 -0.44 -1.67
CA GLY A 78 -0.63 0.60 -0.66
C GLY A 78 -1.86 1.50 -0.67
N THR A 79 -1.85 2.52 0.18
CA THR A 79 -2.90 3.55 0.27
C THR A 79 -2.30 4.94 0.19
N ILE A 80 -3.14 5.93 -0.09
CA ILE A 80 -2.76 7.36 -0.09
C ILE A 80 -2.91 8.00 1.30
N SER A 81 -2.64 9.31 1.43
CA SER A 81 -2.60 10.03 2.72
C SER A 81 -3.94 10.22 3.40
N GLN A 82 -5.05 9.93 2.72
CA GLN A 82 -6.41 10.08 3.24
C GLN A 82 -7.21 8.78 3.09
N PRO A 83 -8.20 8.53 3.96
CA PRO A 83 -9.08 7.36 3.83
C PRO A 83 -9.81 7.38 2.48
N VAL A 84 -9.75 6.26 1.76
CA VAL A 84 -10.46 6.07 0.48
C VAL A 84 -11.54 5.00 0.66
N PRO A 85 -12.83 5.32 0.40
CA PRO A 85 -13.88 4.31 0.33
C PRO A 85 -13.54 3.25 -0.72
N ALA A 86 -13.66 1.97 -0.39
CA ALA A 86 -13.42 0.88 -1.35
C ALA A 86 -14.31 1.00 -2.60
N SER A 87 -15.50 1.59 -2.45
CA SER A 87 -16.46 1.84 -3.53
C SER A 87 -16.05 2.96 -4.49
N SER A 88 -15.14 3.86 -4.10
CA SER A 88 -14.65 4.94 -4.98
C SER A 88 -13.38 4.54 -5.73
N VAL A 89 -12.82 3.36 -5.43
CA VAL A 89 -11.66 2.83 -6.14
C VAL A 89 -12.09 2.35 -7.53
N TYR A 90 -11.35 2.78 -8.55
CA TYR A 90 -11.58 2.35 -9.92
C TYR A 90 -10.29 1.83 -10.56
N SER A 91 -10.41 1.23 -11.74
CA SER A 91 -9.28 0.61 -12.42
C SER A 91 -9.16 0.98 -13.89
N ILE A 92 -7.96 0.81 -14.44
CA ILE A 92 -7.65 0.99 -15.86
C ILE A 92 -6.90 -0.27 -16.35
N PRO A 93 -7.46 -1.10 -17.23
CA PRO A 93 -8.81 -1.02 -17.80
C PRO A 93 -9.92 -1.08 -16.73
N PRO A 94 -11.15 -0.63 -17.03
CA PRO A 94 -12.25 -0.69 -16.06
C PRO A 94 -12.59 -2.14 -15.70
N ASN A 95 -13.09 -2.34 -14.48
CA ASN A 95 -13.61 -3.62 -13.97
C ASN A 95 -12.59 -4.78 -13.91
N ILE A 96 -11.30 -4.50 -13.72
CA ILE A 96 -10.31 -5.57 -13.51
C ILE A 96 -10.24 -6.04 -12.05
N VAL A 97 -10.84 -5.31 -11.11
CA VAL A 97 -10.90 -5.69 -9.68
C VAL A 97 -11.91 -6.83 -9.49
N ALA A 98 -11.41 -7.99 -9.08
CA ALA A 98 -12.16 -9.24 -8.99
C ALA A 98 -12.54 -9.65 -7.56
N SER A 99 -12.09 -8.89 -6.56
CA SER A 99 -12.39 -9.16 -5.14
C SER A 99 -12.60 -7.88 -4.36
N ARG A 100 -13.10 -8.03 -3.12
CA ARG A 100 -13.00 -6.98 -2.10
C ARG A 100 -11.52 -6.73 -1.74
N PHE A 101 -11.28 -5.62 -1.02
CA PHE A 101 -9.99 -5.34 -0.40
C PHE A 101 -9.90 -6.04 0.95
N PHE A 102 -8.75 -6.63 1.25
CA PHE A 102 -8.50 -7.36 2.48
C PHE A 102 -7.31 -6.80 3.21
N LYS A 103 -7.43 -6.59 4.52
CA LYS A 103 -6.29 -6.27 5.40
C LYS A 103 -5.98 -7.45 6.32
N PHE A 104 -4.73 -7.55 6.74
CA PHE A 104 -4.31 -8.51 7.75
C PHE A 104 -4.31 -7.87 9.14
N SER A 105 -5.06 -8.47 10.07
CA SER A 105 -5.09 -8.10 11.49
C SER A 105 -4.78 -9.31 12.37
N SER A 106 -5.79 -10.07 12.81
CA SER A 106 -5.68 -11.42 13.40
C SER A 106 -5.99 -12.54 12.38
N GLY A 107 -6.11 -12.14 11.12
CA GLY A 107 -6.55 -12.93 9.98
C GLY A 107 -6.89 -11.97 8.82
N TYR A 108 -7.31 -12.51 7.68
CA TYR A 108 -7.77 -11.70 6.56
C TYR A 108 -9.21 -11.24 6.80
N VAL A 109 -9.40 -9.93 6.86
CA VAL A 109 -10.72 -9.31 6.99
C VAL A 109 -10.96 -8.36 5.82
N HIS A 110 -12.20 -8.30 5.34
CA HIS A 110 -12.60 -7.33 4.33
C HIS A 110 -12.51 -5.90 4.88
N ALA A 111 -12.22 -4.94 4.01
CA ALA A 111 -12.18 -3.54 4.35
C ALA A 111 -13.03 -2.72 3.37
N ASP A 112 -13.97 -1.95 3.93
CA ASP A 112 -14.80 -1.01 3.17
C ASP A 112 -14.12 0.36 3.01
N THR A 113 -13.04 0.60 3.75
CA THR A 113 -12.22 1.81 3.67
C THR A 113 -10.75 1.45 3.70
N LEU A 114 -10.02 2.00 2.74
CA LEU A 114 -8.59 1.90 2.61
C LEU A 114 -7.99 3.04 3.44
N CYS A 115 -7.54 2.71 4.65
CA CYS A 115 -7.00 3.67 5.60
C CYS A 115 -5.51 3.94 5.32
N PRO A 116 -5.05 5.19 5.49
CA PRO A 116 -3.64 5.55 5.32
C PRO A 116 -2.69 4.67 6.13
N GLY A 117 -1.55 4.32 5.54
CA GLY A 117 -0.48 3.54 6.18
C GLY A 117 -0.74 2.03 6.27
N ALA A 118 -1.93 1.55 5.87
CA ALA A 118 -2.22 0.12 5.79
C ALA A 118 -1.95 -0.44 4.37
N GLY A 119 -1.58 -1.72 4.30
CA GLY A 119 -1.50 -2.46 3.04
C GLY A 119 -2.72 -3.36 2.86
N TYR A 120 -3.21 -3.50 1.63
CA TYR A 120 -4.41 -4.25 1.30
C TYR A 120 -4.16 -5.25 0.19
N TRP A 121 -4.65 -6.48 0.36
CA TRP A 121 -4.73 -7.45 -0.72
C TRP A 121 -5.97 -7.22 -1.57
N VAL A 122 -5.77 -7.29 -2.87
CA VAL A 122 -6.84 -7.24 -3.87
C VAL A 122 -6.51 -8.22 -4.98
N LYS A 123 -7.52 -8.95 -5.46
CA LYS A 123 -7.39 -9.81 -6.63
C LYS A 123 -7.85 -9.06 -7.86
N THR A 124 -7.07 -9.12 -8.93
CA THR A 124 -7.45 -8.58 -10.24
C THR A 124 -7.46 -9.68 -11.29
N THR A 125 -8.24 -9.50 -12.35
CA THR A 125 -8.36 -10.46 -13.45
C THR A 125 -7.17 -10.41 -14.40
N GLN A 126 -6.52 -9.26 -14.52
CA GLN A 126 -5.42 -8.99 -15.46
C GLN A 126 -4.53 -7.85 -14.96
N ALA A 127 -3.46 -7.58 -15.70
CA ALA A 127 -2.60 -6.44 -15.44
C ALA A 127 -3.30 -5.12 -15.78
N GLY A 128 -2.98 -4.06 -15.03
CA GLY A 128 -3.56 -2.74 -15.20
C GLY A 128 -3.16 -1.80 -14.07
N LEU A 129 -3.99 -0.78 -13.83
CA LEU A 129 -3.83 0.19 -12.76
C LEU A 129 -5.05 0.16 -11.85
N ILE A 130 -4.84 0.30 -10.55
CA ILE A 130 -5.84 0.67 -9.56
C ILE A 130 -5.63 2.13 -9.20
N VAL A 131 -6.68 2.94 -9.25
CA VAL A 131 -6.60 4.37 -8.96
C VAL A 131 -7.29 4.67 -7.63
N LEU A 132 -6.57 5.34 -6.75
CA LEU A 132 -7.05 5.84 -5.46
C LEU A 132 -7.14 7.36 -5.56
N SER A 133 -8.25 7.96 -5.10
CA SER A 133 -8.42 9.42 -5.01
C SER A 133 -9.16 9.79 -3.72
N SER A 134 -8.72 10.86 -3.06
CA SER A 134 -9.40 11.50 -1.94
C SER A 134 -9.96 12.88 -2.30
N VAL A 135 -9.83 13.30 -3.55
CA VAL A 135 -10.38 14.55 -4.10
C VAL A 135 -11.49 14.19 -5.09
N PHE A 136 -12.65 14.81 -4.91
CA PHE A 136 -13.86 14.63 -5.72
C PHE A 136 -14.36 15.98 -6.19
#